data_AF-A0A944PYR0-F1
#
_entry.id   AF-A0A944PYR0-F1
#
_cell.length_a   1.000
_cell.length_b   1.000
_cell.length_c   1.000
_cell.angle_alpha   90.00
_cell.angle_beta   90.00
_cell.angle_gamma   90.00
#
_symmetry.space_group_name_H-M   'P 1'
#
loop_
_entity.id
_entity.type
_entity.pdbx_description
1 polymer ?
#
loop_
_entity_poly.entity_id
_entity_poly.type
_entity_poly.pdbx_seq_one_letter_code
_entity_poly.pdbx_strand_id
1 'polypeptide(L)' 'MVAALYSVSAVRIENGERTALLRFDTTTQLPDLPELLAAYAADYADQDDVLVDVSAAPAA' A
#
# COMPACT_ATOMS: atom_id res chain seq x y z
N MET A 1 15.03 15.55 12.55
CA MET A 1 13.88 14.70 12.19
C MET A 1 14.28 14.00 10.90
N VAL A 2 14.37 12.66 10.90
CA VAL A 2 14.68 11.90 9.68
C VAL A 2 13.39 11.81 8.88
N ALA A 3 13.41 12.19 7.61
CA ALA A 3 12.25 12.04 6.74
C ALA A 3 11.95 10.53 6.57
N ALA A 4 10.69 10.15 6.45
CA ALA A 4 10.29 8.76 6.20
C ALA A 4 9.68 8.65 4.81
N LEU A 5 9.97 7.55 4.12
CA LEU A 5 9.29 7.13 2.91
C LEU A 5 8.23 6.11 3.29
N TYR A 6 6.97 6.45 3.03
CA TYR A 6 5.84 5.56 3.21
C TYR A 6 5.47 4.95 1.86
N SER A 7 5.21 3.64 1.84
CA SER A 7 4.79 2.92 0.65
C SER A 7 3.47 2.20 0.92
N VAL A 8 2.54 2.30 -0.02
CA VAL A 8 1.27 1.56 -0.02
C VAL A 8 1.26 0.67 -1.25
N SER A 9 0.88 -0.59 -1.07
CA SER A 9 0.86 -1.57 -2.16
C SER A 9 -0.39 -2.43 -2.13
N ALA A 10 -0.94 -2.74 -3.30
CA ALA A 10 -2.00 -3.71 -3.48
C ALA A 10 -1.39 -4.93 -4.15
N VAL A 11 -1.48 -6.09 -3.48
CA VAL A 11 -0.86 -7.33 -3.92
C VAL A 11 -1.93 -8.41 -3.99
N ARG A 12 -2.03 -9.08 -5.15
CA ARG A 12 -2.87 -10.28 -5.29
C ARG A 12 -2.23 -11.46 -4.57
N ILE A 13 -3.06 -12.19 -3.86
CA ILE A 13 -2.74 -13.37 -3.08
C ILE A 13 -3.50 -14.55 -3.67
N GLU A 14 -2.80 -15.58 -4.12
CA GLU A 14 -3.41 -16.85 -4.53
C GLU A 14 -2.80 -17.97 -3.70
N ASN A 15 -3.62 -18.85 -3.15
CA ASN A 15 -3.18 -19.97 -2.28
C ASN A 15 -2.29 -19.53 -1.10
N GLY A 16 -2.48 -18.31 -0.59
CA GLY A 16 -1.68 -17.75 0.51
C GLY A 16 -0.33 -17.17 0.10
N GLU A 17 -0.02 -17.15 -1.20
CA GLU A 17 1.22 -16.59 -1.73
C GLU A 17 0.97 -15.30 -2.52
N ARG A 18 1.90 -14.34 -2.42
CA ARG A 18 1.88 -13.10 -3.21
C ARG A 18 2.19 -13.43 -4.67
N THR A 19 1.19 -13.33 -5.55
CA THR A 19 1.35 -13.69 -6.98
C THR A 19 1.59 -12.50 -7.88
N ALA A 20 0.98 -11.34 -7.60
CA ALA A 20 1.11 -10.17 -8.45
C ALA A 20 1.03 -8.85 -7.67
N LEU A 21 1.90 -7.90 -8.01
CA LEU A 21 1.76 -6.50 -7.58
C LEU A 21 0.80 -5.79 -8.52
N LEU A 22 -0.32 -5.30 -7.99
CA LEU A 22 -1.36 -4.62 -8.78
C LEU A 22 -1.12 -3.11 -8.84
N ARG A 23 -0.73 -2.53 -7.70
CA ARG A 23 -0.50 -1.09 -7.56
C ARG A 23 0.51 -0.82 -6.46
N PHE A 24 1.29 0.24 -6.64
CA PHE A 24 2.29 0.69 -5.69
C PHE A 24 2.44 2.20 -5.76
N ASP A 25 2.32 2.85 -4.61
CA ASP A 25 2.48 4.28 -4.47
C ASP A 25 3.40 4.57 -3.27
N THR A 26 4.13 5.69 -3.35
CA THR A 26 4.98 6.14 -2.24
C THR A 26 4.75 7.62 -1.96
N THR A 27 4.86 8.00 -0.69
CA THR A 27 4.80 9.39 -0.24
C THR A 27 5.79 9.64 0.88
N THR A 28 6.30 10.86 0.97
CA THR A 28 7.07 11.34 2.13
C THR A 28 6.18 12.11 3.12
N GLN A 29 4.92 12.35 2.75
CA GLN A 29 3.95 13.10 3.53
C GLN A 29 3.05 12.13 4.30
N LEU A 30 3.29 12.00 5.60
CA LEU A 30 2.44 11.20 6.49
C LEU A 30 0.94 11.59 6.43
N PRO A 31 0.56 12.88 6.31
CA PRO A 31 -0.85 13.26 6.23
C PRO A 31 -1.59 12.73 5.01
N ASP A 32 -0.89 12.39 3.92
CA ASP A 32 -1.50 11.90 2.68
C ASP A 32 -1.84 10.39 2.75
N LEU A 33 -1.24 9.69 3.71
CA LEU A 33 -1.30 8.23 3.86
C LEU A 33 -2.73 7.70 4.11
N PRO A 34 -3.56 8.33 4.97
CA PRO A 34 -4.94 7.90 5.17
C PRO A 34 -5.81 8.03 3.91
N GLU A 35 -5.62 9.09 3.11
CA GLU A 35 -6.36 9.28 1.86
C GLU A 35 -5.94 8.23 0.82
N LEU A 36 -4.63 7.98 0.71
CA LEU A 36 -4.10 6.93 -0.16
C LEU A 36 -4.62 5.54 0.24
N LEU A 37 -4.65 5.23 1.54
CA LEU A 37 -5.21 3.98 2.05
C LEU A 37 -6.71 3.85 1.76
N ALA A 38 -7.47 4.93 1.93
CA ALA A 38 -8.90 4.93 1.63
C ALA A 38 -9.17 4.67 0.13
N ALA A 39 -8.36 5.25 -0.75
CA ALA A 39 -8.45 5.00 -2.19
C ALA A 39 -8.17 3.53 -2.53
N TYR A 40 -7.10 2.94 -1.97
CA TYR A 40 -6.81 1.52 -2.16
C TYR A 40 -7.92 0.62 -1.60
N ALA A 41 -8.41 0.91 -0.40
CA ALA A 41 -9.49 0.15 0.21
C ALA A 41 -10.78 0.21 -0.64
N ALA A 42 -11.07 1.35 -1.27
CA ALA A 42 -12.21 1.48 -2.17
C ALA A 42 -12.01 0.75 -3.52
N ASP A 43 -10.84 0.90 -4.14
CA ASP A 43 -10.52 0.29 -5.44
C ASP A 43 -10.49 -1.26 -5.39
N TYR A 44 -10.12 -1.82 -4.23
CA TYR A 44 -9.99 -3.26 -4.01
C TYR A 44 -11.02 -3.83 -3.03
N ALA A 45 -12.09 -3.08 -2.69
CA ALA A 45 -13.09 -3.50 -1.70
C ALA A 45 -13.75 -4.85 -2.00
N ASP A 46 -13.97 -5.13 -3.28
CA ASP A 46 -14.66 -6.33 -3.77
C ASP A 46 -13.68 -7.45 -4.17
N GLN A 47 -12.38 -7.27 -3.95
CA GLN A 47 -11.34 -8.24 -4.30
C GLN A 47 -10.80 -8.91 -3.03
N ASP A 48 -11.37 -10.07 -2.70
CA ASP A 48 -11.00 -10.88 -1.53
C ASP A 48 -9.61 -11.52 -1.64
N ASP A 49 -9.09 -11.62 -2.86
CA ASP A 49 -7.74 -12.06 -3.19
C ASP A 49 -6.70 -10.92 -3.14
N VAL A 50 -7.07 -9.69 -2.78
CA VAL A 50 -6.14 -8.55 -2.75
C VAL A 50 -5.83 -8.10 -1.33
N LEU A 51 -4.53 -8.07 -1.01
CA LEU A 51 -3.99 -7.52 0.22
C LEU A 51 -3.48 -6.10 -0.02
N VAL A 52 -3.96 -5.15 0.77
CA VAL A 52 -3.39 -3.80 0.86
C VAL A 52 -2.37 -3.76 2.01
N ASP A 53 -1.11 -3.49 1.68
CA ASP A 53 0.02 -3.46 2.62
C ASP A 53 0.62 -2.06 2.71
N VAL A 54 1.08 -1.67 3.92
CA VAL A 54 1.71 -0.39 4.20
C VAL A 54 3.05 -0.62 4.85
N SER A 55 4.08 0.01 4.30
CA SER A 55 5.44 -0.02 4.86
C SER A 55 6.01 1.38 5.01
N ALA A 56 6.92 1.54 5.97
CA ALA A 56 7.64 2.78 6.21
C ALA A 56 9.14 2.49 6.33
N ALA A 57 9.95 3.29 5.65
CA ALA A 57 11.40 3.22 5.70
C ALA A 57 11.99 4.63 5.94
N PRO A 58 13.19 4.77 6.52
CA PRO A 58 13.90 6.04 6.52
C PRO A 58 14.10 6.53 5.08
N ALA A 59 13.81 7.80 4.81
CA ALA A 59 14.18 8.44 3.55
C ALA A 59 15.69 8.75 3.59
N ALA A 60 16.40 8.33 2.54
CA ALA A 60 17.84 8.52 2.37
C ALA A 60 18.22 9.97 2.09
#